data_AF-A0A835C7H7-F1
#
_entry.id   AF-A0A835C7H7-F1
#
_cell.length_a   1.000
_cell.length_b   1.000
_cell.length_c   1.000
_cell.angle_alpha   90.00
_cell.angle_beta   90.00
_cell.angle_gamma   90.00
#
_symmetry.space_group_name_H-M   'P 1'
#
loop_
_entity.id
_entity.type
_entity.pdbx_description
1 polymer ?
#
loop_
_entity_poly.entity_id
_entity_poly.type
_entity_poly.pdbx_seq_one_letter_code
_entity_poly.pdbx_strand_id
1 'polypeptide(L)'
;MRVPAIIRVHLLPSARTPARPQWLSASSSSSGGRLALAMASLCLRQLLLATLCVAASVLGAQATGGGDDARTKGVGVYELRMGDFSVKVTNWGARLVSVRAILFLPPVAYDRLVFRWNLADVVLGKDTIAEYVNDTSYFGPITGRVGQRISGGRFVLDGKFYHLERNDGRNTIHAQRIALLRNNNNTVHDRWNDYHLDMLQHLFVYSGGGTAFSKSAWTVKEYVAGGDSPHITMCYHSFDGEQGFPGSLDAYVTYAVSSPYTLAVHMNATALDKATPVNLLQHVYWNLGGHGSGDVLGHTLRLFASRYAVLDAELLPSSGRLAPVAGTPLDFRSPTAIGARIRHVMGGKVVGYDANYIIDGDQGTMRPVALVQDSVSGRKVELWANQATMQLYTGNWLNHTKGKDGKVYNQYAGFTLETMGYVDAVNHPEFPSQTLLPGQEYKHDMVFKFSF
;
A
#
# COMPACT_ATOMS: atom_id res chain seq x y z
N MET A 1 21.83 5.49 56.59
CA MET A 1 21.15 4.56 57.50
C MET A 1 20.14 5.33 58.33
N ARG A 2 18.84 5.13 58.11
CA ARG A 2 17.76 5.27 59.10
C ARG A 2 16.57 4.48 58.57
N VAL A 3 16.07 3.61 59.43
CA VAL A 3 14.96 2.66 59.34
C VAL A 3 14.03 3.04 60.53
N PRO A 4 12.81 2.50 60.68
CA PRO A 4 11.58 2.58 59.88
C PRO A 4 10.41 3.16 60.74
N ALA A 5 9.16 3.10 60.26
CA ALA A 5 8.06 2.39 60.97
C ALA A 5 6.69 2.58 60.29
N ILE A 6 5.93 1.49 60.29
CA ILE A 6 4.58 1.28 59.79
C ILE A 6 3.63 1.27 61.02
N ILE A 7 2.32 1.61 60.85
CA ILE A 7 1.12 0.84 61.29
C ILE A 7 -0.14 1.72 61.53
N ARG A 8 -1.16 1.40 60.70
CA ARG A 8 -2.65 1.31 60.81
C ARG A 8 -3.53 2.10 61.83
N VAL A 9 -4.57 2.71 61.22
CA VAL A 9 -6.07 2.59 61.37
C VAL A 9 -6.74 2.78 62.75
N HIS A 10 -7.77 3.65 62.80
CA HIS A 10 -8.97 3.55 63.66
C HIS A 10 -10.24 4.21 63.03
N LEU A 11 -11.41 3.84 63.56
CA LEU A 11 -12.77 3.76 62.99
C LEU A 11 -13.67 5.03 63.10
N LEU A 12 -14.80 5.00 62.35
CA LEU A 12 -15.95 5.93 62.26
C LEU A 12 -16.76 6.14 63.56
N PRO A 13 -17.69 7.15 63.63
CA PRO A 13 -19.13 6.82 63.52
C PRO A 13 -20.12 7.91 62.95
N SER A 14 -21.17 7.40 62.29
CA SER A 14 -22.63 7.73 62.33
C SER A 14 -23.25 9.07 61.83
N ALA A 15 -24.52 8.93 61.39
CA ALA A 15 -25.37 9.84 60.60
C ALA A 15 -26.44 10.62 61.41
N ARG A 16 -27.11 11.61 60.78
CA ARG A 16 -28.53 12.02 60.99
C ARG A 16 -29.05 12.96 59.88
N THR A 17 -30.30 12.72 59.45
CA THR A 17 -31.19 13.55 58.60
C THR A 17 -32.08 14.48 59.46
N PRO A 18 -32.83 15.45 58.87
CA PRO A 18 -34.29 15.30 58.77
C PRO A 18 -34.94 15.95 57.51
N ALA A 19 -36.28 16.00 57.46
CA ALA A 19 -37.15 15.83 56.30
C ALA A 19 -38.11 17.01 55.94
N ARG A 20 -38.65 16.94 54.70
CA ARG A 20 -39.96 17.39 54.12
C ARG A 20 -40.37 18.88 54.09
N PRO A 21 -41.09 19.30 53.02
CA PRO A 21 -42.57 19.34 53.08
C PRO A 21 -43.29 18.72 51.86
N GLN A 22 -44.62 18.57 51.98
CA GLN A 22 -45.52 17.84 51.09
C GLN A 22 -46.75 18.70 50.70
N TRP A 23 -47.17 18.56 49.44
CA TRP A 23 -48.50 18.71 48.80
C TRP A 23 -49.19 20.08 48.60
N LEU A 24 -49.51 20.34 47.32
CA LEU A 24 -50.85 20.73 46.80
C LEU A 24 -51.03 20.16 45.37
N SER A 25 -52.27 20.11 44.91
CA SER A 25 -52.91 19.01 44.17
C SER A 25 -53.16 19.21 42.65
N ALA A 26 -53.23 18.06 41.94
CA ALA A 26 -54.11 17.67 40.83
C ALA A 26 -54.28 18.53 39.55
N SER A 27 -53.96 17.93 38.40
CA SER A 27 -54.88 17.83 37.24
C SER A 27 -54.45 16.71 36.26
N SER A 28 -55.46 16.03 35.72
CA SER A 28 -55.48 14.88 34.81
C SER A 28 -54.87 15.09 33.41
N SER A 29 -54.23 14.06 32.82
CA SER A 29 -54.67 13.45 31.54
C SER A 29 -53.66 12.41 30.98
N SER A 30 -54.14 11.17 30.79
CA SER A 30 -53.82 10.17 29.76
C SER A 30 -52.45 10.18 29.03
N SER A 31 -51.55 9.23 29.36
CA SER A 31 -50.70 8.52 28.37
C SER A 31 -49.90 7.34 28.97
N GLY A 32 -50.51 6.53 29.84
CA GLY A 32 -49.85 5.37 30.49
C GLY A 32 -49.69 4.11 29.63
N GLY A 33 -50.06 4.13 28.35
CA GLY A 33 -50.15 2.93 27.50
C GLY A 33 -48.99 2.70 26.50
N ARG A 34 -48.02 3.62 26.37
CA ARG A 34 -47.00 3.54 25.29
C ARG A 34 -45.56 3.33 25.74
N LEU A 35 -45.24 3.45 27.04
CA LEU A 35 -43.89 3.14 27.55
C LEU A 35 -43.71 1.68 27.99
N ALA A 36 -44.78 0.93 28.25
CA ALA A 36 -44.69 -0.47 28.64
C ALA A 36 -44.40 -1.42 27.44
N LEU A 37 -44.78 -1.06 26.21
CA LEU A 37 -44.49 -1.87 25.02
C LEU A 37 -43.06 -1.66 24.46
N ALA A 38 -42.42 -0.52 24.72
CA ALA A 38 -41.07 -0.25 24.23
C ALA A 38 -39.96 -0.99 25.03
N MET A 39 -40.19 -1.20 26.33
CA MET A 39 -39.24 -1.91 27.21
C MET A 39 -39.33 -3.45 27.04
N ALA A 40 -40.49 -4.00 26.66
CA ALA A 40 -40.64 -5.42 26.38
C ALA A 40 -39.97 -5.86 25.06
N SER A 41 -39.88 -4.97 24.06
CA SER A 41 -39.20 -5.23 22.78
C SER A 41 -37.66 -5.23 22.88
N LEU A 42 -37.08 -4.54 23.86
CA LEU A 42 -35.62 -4.51 24.05
C LEU A 42 -35.11 -5.76 24.80
N CYS A 43 -35.86 -6.26 25.79
CA CYS A 43 -35.51 -7.50 26.51
C CYS A 43 -35.65 -8.76 25.64
N LEU A 44 -36.60 -8.81 24.71
CA LEU A 44 -36.76 -9.97 23.81
C LEU A 44 -35.64 -10.06 22.74
N ARG A 45 -35.08 -8.91 22.31
CA ARG A 45 -33.95 -8.87 21.37
C ARG A 45 -32.61 -9.24 22.01
N GLN A 46 -32.45 -9.00 23.32
CA GLN A 46 -31.24 -9.39 24.06
C GLN A 46 -31.22 -10.88 24.45
N LEU A 47 -32.38 -11.52 24.68
CA LEU A 47 -32.46 -12.96 24.96
C LEU A 47 -32.31 -13.87 23.72
N LEU A 48 -32.62 -13.37 22.52
CA LEU A 48 -32.45 -14.10 21.25
C LEU A 48 -31.00 -14.11 20.74
N LEU A 49 -30.17 -13.14 21.13
CA LEU A 49 -28.72 -13.16 20.82
C LEU A 49 -27.93 -14.11 21.73
N ALA A 50 -28.37 -14.32 22.97
CA ALA A 50 -27.68 -15.17 23.93
C ALA A 50 -27.90 -16.69 23.67
N THR A 51 -29.01 -17.07 23.02
CA THR A 51 -29.31 -18.47 22.68
C THR A 51 -28.68 -18.94 21.37
N LEU A 52 -28.25 -18.04 20.47
CA LEU A 52 -27.47 -18.40 19.29
C LEU A 52 -25.98 -18.62 19.56
N CYS A 53 -25.43 -18.12 20.68
CA CYS A 53 -24.02 -18.30 21.03
C CYS A 53 -23.70 -19.63 21.73
N VAL A 54 -24.70 -20.41 22.16
CA VAL A 54 -24.48 -21.68 22.91
C VAL A 54 -24.70 -22.93 22.03
N ALA A 55 -25.29 -22.80 20.84
CA ALA A 55 -25.50 -23.93 19.93
C ALA A 55 -24.29 -24.24 19.02
N ALA A 56 -23.26 -23.39 18.98
CA ALA A 56 -22.10 -23.57 18.08
C ALA A 56 -20.91 -24.29 18.73
N SER A 57 -21.00 -24.70 20.00
CA SER A 57 -19.86 -25.23 20.77
C SER A 57 -19.98 -26.69 21.20
N VAL A 58 -20.79 -27.51 20.51
CA VAL A 58 -20.75 -28.98 20.69
C VAL A 58 -21.06 -29.66 19.35
N LEU A 59 -20.00 -29.99 18.60
CA LEU A 59 -19.86 -31.19 17.76
C LEU A 59 -18.48 -31.11 17.10
N GLY A 60 -17.47 -31.64 17.79
CA GLY A 60 -16.18 -31.97 17.18
C GLY A 60 -16.08 -33.47 16.97
N ALA A 61 -15.74 -33.91 15.75
CA ALA A 61 -15.06 -35.18 15.51
C ALA A 61 -14.48 -35.26 14.08
N GLN A 62 -13.14 -35.23 14.02
CA GLN A 62 -12.23 -36.04 13.18
C GLN A 62 -12.37 -36.10 11.63
N ALA A 63 -11.34 -35.53 10.99
CA ALA A 63 -10.54 -35.95 9.82
C ALA A 63 -11.20 -36.57 8.56
N THR A 64 -10.96 -35.96 7.39
CA THR A 64 -10.12 -36.47 6.25
C THR A 64 -10.41 -35.70 4.94
N GLY A 65 -9.36 -35.44 4.14
CA GLY A 65 -9.48 -35.26 2.68
C GLY A 65 -9.68 -33.83 2.16
N GLY A 66 -8.92 -33.47 1.13
CA GLY A 66 -8.83 -32.11 0.57
C GLY A 66 -10.09 -31.58 -0.13
N GLY A 67 -10.08 -30.27 -0.37
CA GLY A 67 -11.01 -29.57 -1.25
C GLY A 67 -11.74 -28.40 -0.57
N ASP A 68 -11.56 -27.20 -1.13
CA ASP A 68 -12.33 -25.96 -0.92
C ASP A 68 -12.21 -25.20 0.41
N ASP A 69 -11.18 -24.34 0.52
CA ASP A 69 -11.14 -23.23 1.49
C ASP A 69 -10.76 -21.87 0.83
N ALA A 70 -11.24 -21.64 -0.40
CA ALA A 70 -10.94 -20.47 -1.21
C ALA A 70 -11.95 -19.29 -1.06
N ARG A 71 -12.50 -19.08 0.14
CA ARG A 71 -13.32 -17.89 0.46
C ARG A 71 -13.05 -17.34 1.87
N THR A 72 -11.80 -17.02 2.17
CA THR A 72 -11.52 -16.13 3.30
C THR A 72 -11.86 -14.68 2.91
N LYS A 73 -13.07 -14.22 3.25
CA LYS A 73 -13.58 -12.85 2.99
C LYS A 73 -12.87 -11.73 3.79
N GLY A 74 -11.77 -12.02 4.48
CA GLY A 74 -11.07 -11.06 5.33
C GLY A 74 -9.91 -10.36 4.64
N VAL A 75 -9.67 -9.09 5.00
CA VAL A 75 -8.37 -8.44 4.74
C VAL A 75 -7.34 -9.06 5.69
N GLY A 76 -6.17 -9.45 5.18
CA GLY A 76 -5.14 -10.15 5.94
C GLY A 76 -3.72 -9.89 5.45
N VAL A 77 -2.75 -10.45 6.17
CA VAL A 77 -1.33 -10.45 5.82
C VAL A 77 -0.91 -11.90 5.56
N TYR A 78 -0.26 -12.13 4.42
CA TYR A 78 0.15 -13.42 3.89
C TYR A 78 1.67 -13.45 3.78
N GLU A 79 2.29 -14.57 4.15
CA GLU A 79 3.74 -14.72 4.13
C GLU A 79 4.14 -15.81 3.14
N LEU A 80 4.97 -15.45 2.17
CA LEU A 80 5.66 -16.37 1.29
C LEU A 80 7.05 -16.64 1.86
N ARG A 81 7.44 -17.91 1.95
CA ARG A 81 8.73 -18.30 2.52
C ARG A 81 9.42 -19.35 1.66
N MET A 82 10.69 -19.09 1.34
CA MET A 82 11.59 -20.06 0.74
C MET A 82 12.92 -20.04 1.51
N GLY A 83 13.14 -21.07 2.33
CA GLY A 83 14.28 -21.12 3.24
C GLY A 83 14.28 -19.93 4.21
N ASP A 84 15.33 -19.13 4.13
CA ASP A 84 15.58 -17.91 4.89
C ASP A 84 15.05 -16.63 4.22
N PHE A 85 14.59 -16.71 2.97
CA PHE A 85 13.93 -15.62 2.27
C PHE A 85 12.43 -15.58 2.62
N SER A 86 11.95 -14.43 3.09
CA SER A 86 10.54 -14.24 3.45
C SER A 86 10.01 -12.92 2.91
N VAL A 87 8.82 -12.99 2.31
CA VAL A 87 8.09 -11.85 1.77
C VAL A 87 6.69 -11.83 2.37
N LYS A 88 6.25 -10.68 2.88
CA LYS A 88 4.87 -10.50 3.35
C LYS A 88 4.12 -9.56 2.43
N VAL A 89 2.89 -9.93 2.11
CA VAL A 89 1.94 -9.10 1.36
C VAL A 89 0.62 -8.99 2.09
N THR A 90 -0.15 -7.95 1.83
CA THR A 90 -1.55 -7.86 2.27
C THR A 90 -2.45 -7.69 1.07
N ASN A 91 -3.65 -8.29 1.12
CA ASN A 91 -4.66 -8.07 0.08
C ASN A 91 -5.33 -6.69 0.16
N TRP A 92 -5.02 -5.85 1.17
CA TRP A 92 -5.34 -4.42 1.12
C TRP A 92 -4.41 -3.67 0.16
N GLY A 93 -4.91 -3.37 -1.03
CA GLY A 93 -4.15 -2.76 -2.13
C GLY A 93 -3.10 -3.68 -2.76
N ALA A 94 -3.27 -5.00 -2.58
CA ALA A 94 -2.33 -6.04 -2.99
C ALA A 94 -0.86 -5.67 -2.74
N ARG A 95 -0.60 -5.23 -1.51
CA ARG A 95 0.57 -4.46 -1.11
C ARG A 95 1.70 -5.34 -0.61
N LEU A 96 2.93 -5.01 -0.98
CA LEU A 96 4.15 -5.56 -0.39
C LEU A 96 4.43 -4.87 0.96
N VAL A 97 4.57 -5.66 2.03
CA VAL A 97 4.68 -5.18 3.42
C VAL A 97 6.07 -5.39 4.00
N SER A 98 6.71 -6.50 3.63
CA SER A 98 8.03 -6.90 4.15
C SER A 98 8.78 -7.69 3.09
N VAL A 99 10.07 -7.43 2.97
CA VAL A 99 11.02 -8.29 2.25
C VAL A 99 12.20 -8.50 3.18
N ARG A 100 12.33 -9.71 3.71
CA ARG A 100 13.39 -10.09 4.64
C ARG A 100 14.43 -10.90 3.89
N ALA A 101 15.58 -10.28 3.68
CA ALA A 101 16.75 -10.89 3.06
C ALA A 101 17.89 -10.99 4.08
N ILE A 102 18.63 -12.10 4.04
CA ILE A 102 19.76 -12.35 4.92
C ILE A 102 20.96 -11.46 4.54
N LEU A 103 21.67 -11.01 5.56
CA LEU A 103 22.94 -10.29 5.49
C LEU A 103 24.12 -11.26 5.61
N PHE A 104 25.14 -11.11 4.76
CA PHE A 104 26.48 -11.62 5.04
C PHE A 104 27.33 -10.49 5.63
N LEU A 105 27.60 -10.52 6.93
CA LEU A 105 28.62 -9.65 7.51
C LEU A 105 29.97 -10.39 7.43
N PRO A 106 31.00 -9.82 6.79
CA PRO A 106 32.36 -10.32 7.02
C PRO A 106 32.69 -10.17 8.52
N PRO A 107 33.44 -11.11 9.11
CA PRO A 107 33.77 -11.06 10.53
C PRO A 107 34.53 -9.77 10.86
N VAL A 108 34.00 -8.98 11.79
CA VAL A 108 34.73 -7.85 12.36
C VAL A 108 35.68 -8.40 13.41
N ALA A 109 36.98 -8.30 13.16
CA ALA A 109 38.02 -8.78 14.06
C ALA A 109 38.08 -7.94 15.33
N TYR A 110 37.53 -8.45 16.44
CA TYR A 110 38.29 -8.78 17.65
C TYR A 110 37.36 -9.52 18.62
N ASP A 111 37.71 -10.77 18.88
CA ASP A 111 37.16 -11.70 19.86
C ASP A 111 35.73 -12.24 19.65
N ARG A 112 35.69 -13.51 19.20
CA ARG A 112 34.56 -14.39 18.81
C ARG A 112 34.01 -14.18 17.39
N LEU A 113 34.32 -15.18 16.54
CA LEU A 113 33.58 -15.53 15.32
C LEU A 113 32.10 -15.78 15.64
N VAL A 114 31.31 -14.72 15.75
CA VAL A 114 29.85 -14.81 15.72
C VAL A 114 29.43 -14.30 14.35
N PHE A 115 29.15 -15.23 13.43
CA PHE A 115 28.40 -14.93 12.22
C PHE A 115 27.02 -14.42 12.65
N ARG A 116 26.83 -13.10 12.69
CA ARG A 116 25.50 -12.52 12.94
C ARG A 116 24.77 -12.41 11.60
N TRP A 117 23.94 -13.41 11.34
CA TRP A 117 22.89 -13.35 10.33
C TRP A 117 21.92 -12.21 10.70
N ASN A 118 22.10 -11.02 10.13
CA ASN A 118 21.18 -9.91 10.39
C ASN A 118 20.14 -9.84 9.28
N LEU A 119 19.07 -10.62 9.43
CA LEU A 119 17.87 -10.50 8.61
C LEU A 119 17.32 -9.07 8.79
N ALA A 120 17.31 -8.27 7.73
CA ALA A 120 16.64 -6.98 7.77
C ALA A 120 15.47 -6.97 6.80
N ASP A 121 14.41 -6.30 7.22
CA ASP A 121 13.32 -5.94 6.33
C ASP A 121 13.73 -4.71 5.52
N VAL A 122 13.84 -4.86 4.20
CA VAL A 122 14.40 -3.85 3.29
C VAL A 122 13.36 -2.98 2.61
N VAL A 123 12.09 -3.07 3.03
CA VAL A 123 11.02 -2.20 2.53
C VAL A 123 10.41 -1.39 3.66
N LEU A 124 10.08 -0.12 3.41
CA LEU A 124 9.33 0.70 4.35
C LEU A 124 7.86 0.25 4.38
N GLY A 125 7.16 0.57 5.46
CA GLY A 125 5.78 0.16 5.66
C GLY A 125 5.24 0.52 7.04
N LYS A 126 4.11 -0.08 7.39
CA LYS A 126 3.40 -0.01 8.67
C LYS A 126 3.24 -1.41 9.27
N ASP A 127 2.96 -1.47 10.57
CA ASP A 127 2.78 -2.72 11.30
C ASP A 127 1.37 -3.30 11.11
N THR A 128 0.37 -2.44 10.89
CA THR A 128 -1.05 -2.85 10.84
C THR A 128 -1.76 -2.41 9.56
N ILE A 129 -2.79 -3.16 9.15
CA ILE A 129 -3.67 -2.81 8.02
C ILE A 129 -4.34 -1.44 8.25
N ALA A 130 -4.82 -1.18 9.47
CA ALA A 130 -5.48 0.09 9.83
C ALA A 130 -4.58 1.31 9.58
N GLU A 131 -3.28 1.19 9.82
CA GLU A 131 -2.32 2.26 9.51
C GLU A 131 -2.18 2.48 8.00
N TYR A 132 -2.24 1.43 7.16
CA TYR A 132 -2.22 1.57 5.70
C TYR A 132 -3.51 2.17 5.12
N VAL A 133 -4.66 1.98 5.78
CA VAL A 133 -5.93 2.60 5.38
C VAL A 133 -5.80 4.12 5.44
N ASN A 134 -5.21 4.65 6.52
CA ASN A 134 -5.04 6.08 6.74
C ASN A 134 -3.75 6.67 6.13
N ASP A 135 -2.81 5.82 5.68
CA ASP A 135 -1.53 6.24 5.13
C ASP A 135 -1.67 7.04 3.83
N THR A 136 -0.94 8.14 3.69
CA THR A 136 -0.90 8.96 2.46
C THR A 136 0.43 8.84 1.71
N SER A 137 1.37 8.05 2.23
CA SER A 137 2.71 7.86 1.65
C SER A 137 2.77 6.74 0.62
N TYR A 138 1.75 5.88 0.55
CA TYR A 138 1.63 4.78 -0.41
C TYR A 138 2.76 3.75 -0.30
N PHE A 139 3.00 3.25 0.91
CA PHE A 139 4.02 2.20 1.10
C PHE A 139 3.60 0.86 0.49
N GLY A 140 4.16 0.51 -0.67
CA GLY A 140 4.11 -0.82 -1.28
C GLY A 140 2.86 -1.30 -2.04
N PRO A 141 1.76 -0.53 -2.23
CA PRO A 141 0.59 -1.06 -2.95
C PRO A 141 0.84 -1.19 -4.44
N ILE A 142 -0.02 -1.97 -5.10
CA ILE A 142 -0.28 -1.82 -6.54
C ILE A 142 -1.11 -0.55 -6.74
N THR A 143 -0.73 0.26 -7.72
CA THR A 143 -1.48 1.45 -8.13
C THR A 143 -2.05 1.28 -9.53
N GLY A 144 -3.27 1.79 -9.72
CA GLY A 144 -4.07 1.65 -10.93
C GLY A 144 -5.42 2.34 -10.72
N ARG A 145 -6.25 2.50 -11.76
CA ARG A 145 -6.12 1.92 -13.11
C ARG A 145 -4.97 2.47 -13.95
N VAL A 146 -4.61 3.74 -13.74
CA VAL A 146 -3.43 4.39 -14.34
C VAL A 146 -2.57 4.98 -13.23
N GLY A 147 -1.36 4.44 -13.08
CA GLY A 147 -0.32 4.94 -12.20
C GLY A 147 0.26 6.26 -12.69
N GLN A 148 0.86 7.03 -11.77
CA GLN A 148 1.39 8.37 -12.04
C GLN A 148 0.34 9.36 -12.55
N ARG A 149 0.79 10.50 -13.07
CA ARG A 149 -0.09 11.63 -13.39
C ARG A 149 -0.80 11.49 -14.74
N ILE A 150 -2.06 11.92 -14.79
CA ILE A 150 -2.77 12.30 -16.03
C ILE A 150 -3.07 13.80 -15.95
N SER A 151 -2.62 14.54 -16.97
CA SER A 151 -2.73 16.00 -17.00
C SER A 151 -4.18 16.47 -17.06
N GLY A 152 -4.51 17.52 -16.30
CA GLY A 152 -5.85 18.09 -16.21
C GLY A 152 -6.92 17.20 -15.58
N GLY A 153 -6.55 15.99 -15.11
CA GLY A 153 -7.48 14.99 -14.60
C GLY A 153 -8.49 14.56 -15.66
N ARG A 154 -8.07 14.46 -16.93
CA ARG A 154 -8.94 14.11 -18.05
C ARG A 154 -8.16 13.52 -19.21
N PHE A 155 -8.87 12.84 -20.10
CA PHE A 155 -8.35 12.37 -21.38
C PHE A 155 -9.50 12.23 -22.39
N VAL A 156 -9.16 12.01 -23.66
CA VAL A 156 -10.11 11.72 -24.73
C VAL A 156 -9.88 10.29 -25.22
N LEU A 157 -10.94 9.48 -25.26
CA LEU A 157 -10.90 8.14 -25.83
C LEU A 157 -12.11 7.97 -26.76
N ASP A 158 -11.85 7.55 -28.00
CA ASP A 158 -12.84 7.41 -29.06
C ASP A 158 -13.74 8.66 -29.23
N GLY A 159 -13.12 9.84 -29.17
CA GLY A 159 -13.81 11.14 -29.29
C GLY A 159 -14.64 11.56 -28.06
N LYS A 160 -14.69 10.75 -27.00
CA LYS A 160 -15.39 11.06 -25.75
C LYS A 160 -14.45 11.57 -24.68
N PHE A 161 -14.86 12.64 -24.00
CA PHE A 161 -14.14 13.19 -22.84
C PHE A 161 -14.44 12.35 -21.58
N TYR A 162 -13.36 12.01 -20.87
CA TYR A 162 -13.43 11.38 -19.56
C TYR A 162 -12.79 12.30 -18.53
N HIS A 163 -13.44 12.44 -17.38
CA HIS A 163 -12.98 13.25 -16.26
C HIS A 163 -12.69 12.34 -15.07
N LEU A 164 -11.55 12.58 -14.45
CA LEU A 164 -11.02 11.85 -13.31
C LEU A 164 -10.97 12.78 -12.09
N GLU A 165 -10.93 12.19 -10.89
CA GLU A 165 -10.75 12.97 -9.67
C GLU A 165 -9.39 13.69 -9.71
N ARG A 166 -9.41 15.01 -9.49
CA ARG A 166 -8.18 15.81 -9.37
C ARG A 166 -7.68 15.78 -7.93
N ASN A 167 -6.76 14.87 -7.65
CA ASN A 167 -6.14 14.69 -6.33
C ASN A 167 -4.72 15.27 -6.24
N ASP A 168 -4.18 15.85 -7.32
CA ASP A 168 -2.88 16.54 -7.33
C ASP A 168 -2.97 17.86 -8.12
N GLY A 169 -3.47 18.91 -7.45
CA GLY A 169 -3.73 20.20 -8.08
C GLY A 169 -4.79 20.10 -9.18
N ARG A 170 -4.40 20.38 -10.44
CA ARG A 170 -5.29 20.23 -11.61
C ARG A 170 -5.24 18.84 -12.24
N ASN A 171 -4.35 17.99 -11.77
CA ASN A 171 -4.05 16.69 -12.34
C ASN A 171 -4.65 15.58 -11.46
N THR A 172 -4.72 14.37 -12.01
CA THR A 172 -4.92 13.17 -11.20
C THR A 172 -3.61 12.42 -11.10
N ILE A 173 -3.30 11.82 -9.95
CA ILE A 173 -2.12 10.99 -9.71
C ILE A 173 -2.54 9.64 -9.16
N HIS A 174 -1.97 8.56 -9.71
CA HIS A 174 -2.21 7.17 -9.30
C HIS A 174 -3.69 6.77 -9.31
N ALA A 175 -4.51 7.45 -10.11
CA ALA A 175 -5.95 7.27 -10.17
C ALA A 175 -6.56 7.15 -8.77
N GLN A 176 -6.36 8.14 -7.89
CA GLN A 176 -6.92 8.08 -6.54
C GLN A 176 -8.07 9.05 -6.36
N ARG A 177 -9.07 8.61 -5.59
CA ARG A 177 -10.10 9.53 -5.11
C ARG A 177 -9.61 10.23 -3.85
N ILE A 178 -9.84 11.54 -3.74
CA ILE A 178 -9.77 12.20 -2.44
C ILE A 178 -10.87 11.57 -1.59
N ALA A 179 -10.51 10.75 -0.60
CA ALA A 179 -11.46 10.34 0.40
C ALA A 179 -11.94 11.61 1.12
N LEU A 180 -13.19 12.03 0.90
CA LEU A 180 -13.88 13.04 1.70
C LEU A 180 -14.17 12.51 3.11
N LEU A 181 -13.17 11.91 3.78
CA LEU A 181 -13.19 11.61 5.20
C LEU A 181 -12.56 12.75 6.00
N ARG A 182 -12.73 14.01 5.56
CA ARG A 182 -12.60 15.16 6.46
C ARG A 182 -13.89 15.25 7.28
N ASN A 183 -14.00 14.42 8.32
CA ASN A 183 -14.90 14.76 9.41
C ASN A 183 -14.33 16.00 10.09
N ASN A 184 -15.11 17.07 10.13
CA ASN A 184 -14.79 18.35 10.77
C ASN A 184 -14.65 18.28 12.30
N ASN A 185 -14.43 17.10 12.90
CA ASN A 185 -14.19 16.95 14.32
C ASN A 185 -13.08 15.93 14.58
N ASN A 186 -12.06 16.42 15.28
CA ASN A 186 -10.74 15.84 15.50
C ASN A 186 -10.74 14.66 16.50
N THR A 187 -11.67 13.70 16.38
CA THR A 187 -11.75 12.55 17.28
C THR A 187 -12.38 11.32 16.60
N VAL A 188 -11.57 10.53 15.91
CA VAL A 188 -11.79 9.07 15.79
C VAL A 188 -10.45 8.36 15.83
N HIS A 189 -9.85 8.28 17.01
CA HIS A 189 -8.86 7.26 17.30
C HIS A 189 -9.60 6.01 17.81
N ASP A 190 -9.21 4.84 17.28
CA ASP A 190 -9.36 3.51 17.89
C ASP A 190 -10.63 2.65 17.71
N ARG A 191 -11.50 2.86 16.71
CA ARG A 191 -12.62 1.91 16.47
C ARG A 191 -12.90 1.51 15.03
N TRP A 192 -11.88 1.04 14.31
CA TRP A 192 -12.08 0.35 13.03
C TRP A 192 -11.51 -1.07 13.10
N ASN A 193 -12.37 -2.05 13.37
CA ASN A 193 -12.03 -3.47 13.24
C ASN A 193 -12.14 -3.92 11.76
N ASP A 194 -11.45 -5.01 11.40
CA ASP A 194 -11.37 -5.57 10.03
C ASP A 194 -12.73 -5.76 9.33
N TYR A 195 -13.79 -6.04 10.10
CA TYR A 195 -15.16 -6.17 9.60
C TYR A 195 -15.77 -4.88 9.02
N HIS A 196 -15.23 -3.70 9.33
CA HIS A 196 -15.76 -2.42 8.85
C HIS A 196 -15.22 -2.02 7.47
N LEU A 197 -14.11 -2.60 7.01
CA LEU A 197 -13.50 -2.25 5.71
C LEU A 197 -14.31 -2.78 4.52
N ASP A 198 -14.87 -3.98 4.65
CA ASP A 198 -15.76 -4.59 3.65
C ASP A 198 -17.05 -3.74 3.46
N MET A 199 -17.60 -3.23 4.57
CA MET A 199 -18.77 -2.36 4.55
C MET A 199 -18.50 -1.00 3.89
N LEU A 200 -17.30 -0.42 4.05
CA LEU A 200 -16.90 0.81 3.39
C LEU A 200 -16.81 0.62 1.87
N GLN A 201 -16.24 -0.49 1.41
CA GLN A 201 -16.17 -0.81 -0.01
C GLN A 201 -17.58 -0.90 -0.62
N HIS A 202 -18.53 -1.53 0.08
CA HIS A 202 -19.92 -1.55 -0.33
C HIS A 202 -20.60 -0.17 -0.33
N LEU A 203 -20.32 0.70 0.65
CA LEU A 203 -20.91 2.05 0.70
C LEU A 203 -20.43 2.97 -0.44
N PHE A 204 -19.17 2.86 -0.87
CA PHE A 204 -18.63 3.71 -1.95
C PHE A 204 -19.18 3.34 -3.33
N VAL A 205 -19.41 2.05 -3.59
CA VAL A 205 -19.98 1.53 -4.85
C VAL A 205 -21.36 2.14 -5.16
N TYR A 206 -22.22 2.35 -4.15
CA TYR A 206 -23.56 2.92 -4.36
C TYR A 206 -23.57 4.43 -4.71
N SER A 207 -22.45 5.13 -4.57
CA SER A 207 -22.32 6.56 -4.91
C SER A 207 -21.73 6.84 -6.30
N GLY A 208 -21.51 5.79 -7.10
CA GLY A 208 -20.90 5.92 -8.44
C GLY A 208 -19.42 6.32 -8.42
N GLY A 209 -18.75 6.28 -7.27
CA GLY A 209 -17.32 6.57 -7.16
C GLY A 209 -16.60 5.52 -6.32
N GLY A 210 -15.87 4.62 -6.99
CA GLY A 210 -15.04 3.60 -6.35
C GLY A 210 -13.76 4.16 -5.70
N THR A 211 -13.00 3.26 -5.08
CA THR A 211 -11.73 3.53 -4.39
C THR A 211 -10.55 3.12 -5.27
N ALA A 212 -9.40 3.77 -5.06
CA ALA A 212 -8.18 3.46 -5.82
C ALA A 212 -7.74 2.01 -5.56
N PHE A 213 -7.07 1.38 -6.53
CA PHE A 213 -6.56 0.01 -6.39
C PHE A 213 -5.75 -0.18 -5.10
N SER A 214 -4.97 0.83 -4.71
CA SER A 214 -4.12 0.87 -3.51
C SER A 214 -4.86 0.99 -2.17
N LYS A 215 -6.17 1.24 -2.23
CA LYS A 215 -7.10 1.52 -1.12
C LYS A 215 -8.35 0.63 -1.18
N SER A 216 -8.26 -0.50 -1.86
CA SER A 216 -9.33 -1.49 -1.98
C SER A 216 -8.87 -2.85 -1.47
N ALA A 217 -9.80 -3.68 -0.98
CA ALA A 217 -9.51 -5.07 -0.70
C ALA A 217 -9.50 -5.87 -2.02
N TRP A 218 -8.43 -6.60 -2.25
CA TRP A 218 -8.30 -7.53 -3.36
C TRP A 218 -8.73 -8.93 -2.90
N THR A 219 -9.37 -9.67 -3.80
CA THR A 219 -9.76 -11.06 -3.53
C THR A 219 -8.54 -11.96 -3.72
N VAL A 220 -8.18 -12.72 -2.69
CA VAL A 220 -7.15 -13.77 -2.83
C VAL A 220 -7.74 -14.93 -3.63
N LYS A 221 -7.12 -15.25 -4.76
CA LYS A 221 -7.52 -16.34 -5.66
C LYS A 221 -6.78 -17.63 -5.36
N GLU A 222 -5.50 -17.51 -4.99
CA GLU A 222 -4.62 -18.64 -4.68
C GLU A 222 -3.54 -18.17 -3.70
N TYR A 223 -3.16 -19.03 -2.77
CA TYR A 223 -2.09 -18.78 -1.80
C TYR A 223 -1.37 -20.07 -1.44
N VAL A 224 -0.08 -20.12 -1.75
CA VAL A 224 0.86 -21.17 -1.41
C VAL A 224 1.98 -20.56 -0.57
N ALA A 225 1.94 -20.77 0.74
CA ALA A 225 2.84 -20.10 1.70
C ALA A 225 4.32 -20.54 1.61
N GLY A 226 4.57 -21.79 1.20
CA GLY A 226 5.89 -22.42 1.18
C GLY A 226 5.94 -23.61 0.23
N GLY A 227 7.07 -24.33 0.19
CA GLY A 227 7.31 -25.44 -0.73
C GLY A 227 8.11 -25.01 -1.96
N ASP A 228 7.95 -25.73 -3.07
CA ASP A 228 8.78 -25.56 -4.27
C ASP A 228 8.46 -24.29 -5.07
N SER A 229 7.23 -23.78 -4.95
CA SER A 229 6.78 -22.56 -5.64
C SER A 229 5.82 -21.74 -4.77
N PRO A 230 6.31 -21.08 -3.70
CA PRO A 230 5.49 -20.23 -2.85
C PRO A 230 5.04 -18.96 -3.60
N HIS A 231 3.74 -18.74 -3.66
CA HIS A 231 3.15 -17.61 -4.37
C HIS A 231 1.76 -17.24 -3.82
N ILE A 232 1.27 -16.05 -4.19
CA ILE A 232 -0.09 -15.60 -3.91
C ILE A 232 -0.60 -14.79 -5.08
N THR A 233 -1.79 -15.14 -5.57
CA THR A 233 -2.49 -14.44 -6.65
C THR A 233 -3.71 -13.73 -6.09
N MET A 234 -3.81 -12.44 -6.35
CA MET A 234 -4.89 -11.55 -5.93
C MET A 234 -5.58 -10.95 -7.15
N CYS A 235 -6.89 -10.71 -7.06
CA CYS A 235 -7.70 -10.15 -8.12
C CYS A 235 -8.54 -8.95 -7.62
N TYR A 236 -8.69 -7.94 -8.47
CA TYR A 236 -9.58 -6.81 -8.27
C TYR A 236 -10.44 -6.58 -9.51
N HIS A 237 -11.75 -6.52 -9.30
CA HIS A 237 -12.71 -6.16 -10.35
C HIS A 237 -13.02 -4.66 -10.26
N SER A 238 -12.57 -3.92 -11.27
CA SER A 238 -12.80 -2.48 -11.41
C SER A 238 -13.97 -2.28 -12.36
N PHE A 239 -15.12 -1.81 -11.88
CA PHE A 239 -16.34 -1.68 -12.68
C PHE A 239 -16.28 -0.49 -13.67
N ASP A 240 -17.12 -0.51 -14.71
CA ASP A 240 -17.29 0.62 -15.65
C ASP A 240 -17.64 1.94 -14.93
N GLY A 241 -16.84 2.98 -15.17
CA GLY A 241 -16.98 4.28 -14.53
C GLY A 241 -16.24 4.40 -13.19
N GLU A 242 -15.59 3.35 -12.70
CA GLU A 242 -14.80 3.43 -11.47
C GLU A 242 -13.73 4.53 -11.60
N GLN A 243 -13.79 5.52 -10.71
CA GLN A 243 -12.92 6.71 -10.69
C GLN A 243 -12.94 7.54 -11.99
N GLY A 244 -13.98 7.36 -12.83
CA GLY A 244 -14.15 8.04 -14.10
C GLY A 244 -13.55 7.32 -15.31
N PHE A 245 -12.95 6.13 -15.12
CA PHE A 245 -12.44 5.34 -16.23
C PHE A 245 -13.56 4.55 -16.93
N PRO A 246 -13.60 4.51 -18.28
CA PRO A 246 -14.54 3.67 -19.01
C PRO A 246 -14.21 2.19 -18.86
N GLY A 247 -15.23 1.36 -18.91
CA GLY A 247 -15.12 -0.08 -19.03
C GLY A 247 -14.79 -0.80 -17.73
N SER A 248 -15.29 -2.02 -17.62
CA SER A 248 -14.94 -2.95 -16.57
C SER A 248 -13.58 -3.58 -16.86
N LEU A 249 -12.75 -3.73 -15.83
CA LEU A 249 -11.41 -4.26 -15.91
C LEU A 249 -11.18 -5.27 -14.77
N ASP A 250 -10.81 -6.50 -15.12
CA ASP A 250 -10.29 -7.45 -14.14
C ASP A 250 -8.77 -7.29 -14.08
N ALA A 251 -8.24 -6.96 -12.91
CA ALA A 251 -6.81 -6.85 -12.66
C ALA A 251 -6.35 -7.98 -11.74
N TYR A 252 -5.18 -8.55 -12.02
CA TYR A 252 -4.54 -9.55 -11.15
C TYR A 252 -3.12 -9.14 -10.81
N VAL A 253 -2.68 -9.59 -9.65
CA VAL A 253 -1.27 -9.55 -9.26
C VAL A 253 -0.88 -10.85 -8.57
N THR A 254 0.24 -11.42 -9.01
CA THR A 254 0.87 -12.58 -8.39
C THR A 254 2.23 -12.18 -7.83
N TYR A 255 2.41 -12.41 -6.53
CA TYR A 255 3.72 -12.36 -5.89
C TYR A 255 4.24 -13.79 -5.76
N ALA A 256 5.46 -14.04 -6.19
CA ALA A 256 6.11 -15.35 -6.07
C ALA A 256 7.54 -15.20 -5.56
N VAL A 257 7.98 -16.14 -4.73
CA VAL A 257 9.38 -16.19 -4.27
C VAL A 257 10.06 -17.46 -4.75
N SER A 258 11.32 -17.34 -5.16
CA SER A 258 12.12 -18.48 -5.61
C SER A 258 13.58 -18.37 -5.17
N SER A 259 14.26 -19.53 -5.18
CA SER A 259 15.64 -19.67 -4.73
C SER A 259 16.61 -19.02 -5.72
N PRO A 260 17.73 -18.42 -5.26
CA PRO A 260 18.12 -18.28 -3.86
C PRO A 260 17.40 -17.13 -3.13
N TYR A 261 17.20 -15.98 -3.77
CA TYR A 261 16.56 -14.80 -3.17
C TYR A 261 15.86 -13.96 -4.25
N THR A 262 14.86 -14.53 -4.91
CA THR A 262 14.16 -13.86 -6.02
C THR A 262 12.71 -13.59 -5.62
N LEU A 263 12.26 -12.35 -5.80
CA LEU A 263 10.85 -11.95 -5.72
C LEU A 263 10.37 -11.58 -7.13
N ALA A 264 9.41 -12.33 -7.65
CA ALA A 264 8.71 -12.01 -8.88
C ALA A 264 7.34 -11.36 -8.58
N VAL A 265 6.99 -10.35 -9.35
CA VAL A 265 5.69 -9.67 -9.33
C VAL A 265 5.13 -9.68 -10.74
N HIS A 266 4.03 -10.39 -10.94
CA HIS A 266 3.34 -10.49 -12.22
C HIS A 266 2.02 -9.75 -12.10
N MET A 267 1.83 -8.71 -12.89
CA MET A 267 0.58 -7.96 -12.98
C MET A 267 -0.02 -8.17 -14.35
N ASN A 268 -1.32 -8.45 -14.40
CA ASN A 268 -2.07 -8.46 -15.65
C ASN A 268 -3.42 -7.77 -15.47
N ALA A 269 -4.04 -7.38 -16.58
CA ALA A 269 -5.40 -6.90 -16.57
C ALA A 269 -6.11 -7.15 -17.90
N THR A 270 -7.42 -7.35 -17.87
CA THR A 270 -8.24 -7.61 -19.06
C THR A 270 -9.40 -6.64 -19.11
N ALA A 271 -9.50 -5.88 -20.21
CA ALA A 271 -10.65 -5.03 -20.46
C ALA A 271 -11.82 -5.91 -20.91
N LEU A 272 -12.96 -5.80 -20.22
CA LEU A 272 -14.07 -6.74 -20.41
C LEU A 272 -15.07 -6.25 -21.45
N ASP A 273 -15.45 -4.97 -21.41
CA ASP A 273 -16.61 -4.46 -22.14
C ASP A 273 -16.34 -3.18 -22.97
N LYS A 274 -15.39 -2.34 -22.58
CA LYS A 274 -15.01 -1.11 -23.31
C LYS A 274 -13.50 -0.92 -23.34
N ALA A 275 -13.05 -0.12 -24.32
CA ALA A 275 -11.68 0.34 -24.33
C ALA A 275 -11.39 1.18 -23.07
N THR A 276 -10.23 0.96 -22.44
CA THR A 276 -9.80 1.68 -21.24
C THR A 276 -8.29 1.82 -21.18
N PRO A 277 -7.75 2.95 -20.70
CA PRO A 277 -6.33 3.02 -20.38
C PRO A 277 -5.98 2.17 -19.17
N VAL A 278 -4.81 1.52 -19.20
CA VAL A 278 -4.26 0.72 -18.10
C VAL A 278 -2.76 0.98 -18.00
N ASN A 279 -2.29 1.33 -16.80
CA ASN A 279 -0.86 1.46 -16.49
C ASN A 279 -0.63 1.10 -15.02
N LEU A 280 -0.35 -0.17 -14.73
CA LEU A 280 -0.16 -0.63 -13.36
C LEU A 280 1.30 -0.43 -12.93
N LEU A 281 1.51 0.00 -11.69
CA LEU A 281 2.85 0.08 -11.07
C LEU A 281 2.81 -0.37 -9.61
N GLN A 282 3.97 -0.73 -9.07
CA GLN A 282 4.14 -1.07 -7.67
C GLN A 282 4.90 0.05 -6.94
N HIS A 283 4.33 0.61 -5.87
CA HIS A 283 4.88 1.79 -5.19
C HIS A 283 5.67 1.43 -3.91
N VAL A 284 6.68 0.56 -4.03
CA VAL A 284 7.51 0.12 -2.90
C VAL A 284 8.63 1.11 -2.61
N TYR A 285 8.82 1.43 -1.33
CA TYR A 285 9.97 2.18 -0.84
C TYR A 285 11.02 1.22 -0.31
N TRP A 286 12.15 1.15 -0.99
CA TRP A 286 13.30 0.33 -0.66
C TRP A 286 14.25 1.09 0.26
N ASN A 287 14.79 0.37 1.24
CA ASN A 287 15.98 0.75 1.97
C ASN A 287 16.78 -0.52 2.29
N LEU A 288 17.81 -0.78 1.49
CA LEU A 288 18.62 -2.00 1.61
C LEU A 288 19.48 -2.01 2.90
N GLY A 289 19.65 -0.90 3.60
CA GLY A 289 20.22 -0.89 4.96
C GLY A 289 19.27 -1.48 6.01
N GLY A 290 17.99 -1.61 5.66
CA GLY A 290 16.87 -1.95 6.54
C GLY A 290 15.92 -0.75 6.65
N HIS A 291 14.63 -1.00 6.78
CA HIS A 291 13.59 0.04 6.74
C HIS A 291 13.79 1.19 7.76
N GLY A 292 14.43 0.91 8.90
CA GLY A 292 14.74 1.88 9.96
C GLY A 292 16.18 2.39 9.98
N SER A 293 16.95 2.21 8.90
CA SER A 293 18.39 2.51 8.87
C SER A 293 18.77 3.96 8.62
N GLY A 294 17.80 4.83 8.33
CA GLY A 294 18.02 6.24 8.02
C GLY A 294 17.76 6.54 6.54
N ASP A 295 18.48 7.49 5.98
CA ASP A 295 18.34 7.87 4.58
C ASP A 295 19.01 6.88 3.62
N VAL A 296 18.64 6.96 2.34
CA VAL A 296 19.17 6.13 1.25
C VAL A 296 20.20 6.85 0.38
N LEU A 297 20.72 8.00 0.82
CA LEU A 297 21.60 8.82 -0.01
C LEU A 297 22.96 8.12 -0.27
N GLY A 298 23.35 7.20 0.61
CA GLY A 298 24.54 6.36 0.46
C GLY A 298 24.38 5.16 -0.49
N HIS A 299 23.15 4.76 -0.83
CA HIS A 299 22.93 3.65 -1.76
C HIS A 299 23.50 3.99 -3.14
N THR A 300 24.24 3.05 -3.72
CA THR A 300 24.75 3.18 -5.08
C THR A 300 23.71 2.63 -6.05
N LEU A 301 23.28 3.48 -6.99
CA LEU A 301 22.31 3.17 -8.04
C LEU A 301 23.01 3.10 -9.40
N ARG A 302 22.71 2.07 -10.18
CA ARG A 302 22.94 2.00 -11.62
C ARG A 302 21.60 1.81 -12.31
N LEU A 303 21.32 2.62 -13.33
CA LEU A 303 20.13 2.52 -14.18
C LEU A 303 20.52 2.14 -15.61
N PHE A 304 19.76 1.23 -16.20
CA PHE A 304 19.87 0.85 -17.61
C PHE A 304 18.93 1.73 -18.46
N ALA A 305 19.19 3.04 -18.41
CA ALA A 305 18.39 4.06 -19.08
C ALA A 305 19.30 5.18 -19.60
N SER A 306 19.23 5.45 -20.90
CA SER A 306 19.98 6.51 -21.57
C SER A 306 19.20 7.81 -21.73
N ARG A 307 17.89 7.78 -21.48
CA ARG A 307 16.98 8.92 -21.64
C ARG A 307 16.01 9.04 -20.48
N TYR A 308 15.45 10.23 -20.31
CA TYR A 308 14.40 10.53 -19.33
C TYR A 308 13.33 11.42 -19.98
N ALA A 309 12.11 11.39 -19.43
CA ALA A 309 11.04 12.29 -19.85
C ALA A 309 11.26 13.69 -19.25
N VAL A 310 11.22 14.72 -20.09
CA VAL A 310 11.39 16.11 -19.63
C VAL A 310 10.10 16.59 -18.97
N LEU A 311 10.17 16.83 -17.66
CA LEU A 311 9.04 17.29 -16.87
C LEU A 311 8.91 18.81 -16.89
N ASP A 312 7.67 19.29 -16.81
CA ASP A 312 7.32 20.69 -16.59
C ASP A 312 7.27 21.06 -15.09
N ALA A 313 6.83 22.27 -14.77
CA ALA A 313 6.71 22.76 -13.40
C ALA A 313 5.61 22.06 -12.57
N GLU A 314 4.72 21.28 -13.20
CA GLU A 314 3.73 20.43 -12.56
C GLU A 314 4.19 18.97 -12.46
N LEU A 315 5.45 18.68 -12.79
CA LEU A 315 6.04 17.33 -12.81
C LEU A 315 5.37 16.40 -13.82
N LEU A 316 4.90 16.96 -14.94
CA LEU A 316 4.30 16.23 -16.06
C LEU A 316 5.21 16.26 -17.28
N PRO A 317 5.26 15.19 -18.10
CA PRO A 317 5.99 15.18 -19.37
C PRO A 317 5.22 15.92 -20.49
N SER A 318 4.59 17.06 -20.20
CA SER A 318 3.62 17.77 -21.07
C SER A 318 4.15 18.15 -22.46
N SER A 319 5.46 18.11 -22.67
CA SER A 319 6.07 18.36 -23.99
C SER A 319 6.22 17.11 -24.87
N GLY A 320 5.99 15.91 -24.32
CA GLY A 320 6.33 14.64 -24.97
C GLY A 320 7.83 14.39 -25.14
N ARG A 321 8.69 15.36 -24.77
CA ARG A 321 10.11 15.33 -25.10
C ARG A 321 10.88 14.38 -24.19
N LEU A 322 11.68 13.52 -24.82
CA LEU A 322 12.68 12.69 -24.16
C LEU A 322 14.07 13.32 -24.35
N ALA A 323 14.86 13.37 -23.29
CA ALA A 323 16.20 13.95 -23.31
C ALA A 323 17.26 12.92 -22.85
N PRO A 324 18.51 13.01 -23.33
CA PRO A 324 19.58 12.14 -22.86
C PRO A 324 19.91 12.43 -21.39
N VAL A 325 20.20 11.39 -20.60
CA VAL A 325 20.69 11.57 -19.23
C VAL A 325 22.15 12.03 -19.20
N ALA A 326 22.90 11.80 -20.28
CA ALA A 326 24.32 12.12 -20.38
C ALA A 326 24.62 13.59 -20.07
N GLY A 327 25.55 13.83 -19.15
CA GLY A 327 25.94 15.18 -18.74
C GLY A 327 24.92 15.88 -17.81
N THR A 328 23.90 15.17 -17.34
CA THR A 328 22.90 15.71 -16.41
C THR A 328 23.05 15.09 -15.00
N PRO A 329 22.48 15.70 -13.95
CA PRO A 329 22.39 15.10 -12.61
C PRO A 329 21.65 13.76 -12.54
N LEU A 330 20.88 13.41 -13.58
CA LEU A 330 20.10 12.18 -13.73
C LEU A 330 20.93 11.01 -14.28
N ASP A 331 22.21 11.19 -14.59
CA ASP A 331 23.03 10.13 -15.22
C ASP A 331 23.46 9.02 -14.24
N PHE A 332 22.62 7.99 -14.10
CA PHE A 332 22.93 6.77 -13.32
C PHE A 332 23.41 5.60 -14.20
N ARG A 333 23.84 5.83 -15.45
CA ARG A 333 24.32 4.73 -16.32
C ARG A 333 25.52 3.99 -15.75
N SER A 334 26.34 4.70 -14.97
CA SER A 334 27.39 4.15 -14.11
C SER A 334 26.93 4.15 -12.64
N PRO A 335 27.33 3.14 -11.84
CA PRO A 335 27.03 3.09 -10.41
C PRO A 335 27.39 4.41 -9.72
N THR A 336 26.39 5.10 -9.16
CA THR A 336 26.57 6.38 -8.45
C THR A 336 25.73 6.37 -7.17
N ALA A 337 26.28 6.89 -6.07
CA ALA A 337 25.49 7.15 -4.87
C ALA A 337 24.28 8.06 -5.19
N ILE A 338 23.10 7.71 -4.69
CA ILE A 338 21.87 8.49 -4.89
C ILE A 338 22.08 9.93 -4.43
N GLY A 339 22.74 10.16 -3.29
CA GLY A 339 23.00 11.50 -2.77
C GLY A 339 24.00 12.34 -3.56
N ALA A 340 24.79 11.75 -4.46
CA ALA A 340 25.94 12.42 -5.07
C ALA A 340 25.57 13.71 -5.85
N ARG A 341 24.40 13.71 -6.49
CA ARG A 341 23.93 14.82 -7.33
C ARG A 341 22.51 15.28 -7.02
N ILE A 342 21.90 14.79 -5.93
CA ILE A 342 20.49 15.06 -5.59
C ILE A 342 20.20 16.56 -5.39
N ARG A 343 21.17 17.33 -4.89
CA ARG A 343 21.01 18.78 -4.75
C ARG A 343 20.92 19.53 -6.08
N HIS A 344 21.51 18.97 -7.15
CA HIS A 344 21.53 19.61 -8.47
C HIS A 344 20.21 19.43 -9.24
N VAL A 345 19.31 18.54 -8.79
CA VAL A 345 17.96 18.42 -9.36
C VAL A 345 16.94 19.29 -8.63
N MET A 346 17.29 19.87 -7.49
CA MET A 346 16.35 20.62 -6.67
C MET A 346 16.00 21.97 -7.30
N GLY A 347 14.73 22.36 -7.20
CA GLY A 347 14.20 23.61 -7.72
C GLY A 347 12.68 23.58 -7.84
N GLY A 348 12.01 24.68 -7.48
CA GLY A 348 10.55 24.74 -7.50
C GLY A 348 9.92 23.67 -6.59
N LYS A 349 9.15 22.74 -7.19
CA LYS A 349 8.52 21.61 -6.49
C LYS A 349 9.44 20.39 -6.30
N VAL A 350 10.60 20.38 -6.96
CA VAL A 350 11.54 19.25 -6.91
C VAL A 350 12.48 19.43 -5.73
N VAL A 351 12.42 18.50 -4.77
CA VAL A 351 13.28 18.49 -3.57
C VAL A 351 14.06 17.17 -3.44
N GLY A 352 14.28 16.49 -4.56
CA GLY A 352 15.02 15.23 -4.67
C GLY A 352 14.73 14.60 -6.03
N TYR A 353 15.14 13.35 -6.25
CA TYR A 353 14.75 12.67 -7.49
C TYR A 353 13.26 12.34 -7.47
N ASP A 354 12.58 12.73 -8.54
CA ASP A 354 11.22 12.36 -8.90
C ASP A 354 11.15 12.39 -10.43
N ALA A 355 11.78 11.39 -11.06
CA ALA A 355 12.08 11.41 -12.50
C ALA A 355 11.68 10.09 -13.18
N ASN A 356 11.10 10.22 -14.37
CA ASN A 356 10.75 9.09 -15.23
C ASN A 356 11.87 8.79 -16.23
N TYR A 357 12.47 7.61 -16.12
CA TYR A 357 13.53 7.12 -16.99
C TYR A 357 12.95 6.20 -18.07
N ILE A 358 13.52 6.26 -19.27
CA ILE A 358 13.18 5.39 -20.38
C ILE A 358 14.16 4.22 -20.39
N ILE A 359 13.67 3.00 -20.20
CA ILE A 359 14.52 1.81 -20.06
C ILE A 359 15.06 1.41 -21.44
N ASP A 360 16.38 1.27 -21.52
CA ASP A 360 17.06 0.89 -22.75
C ASP A 360 16.70 -0.55 -23.16
N GLY A 361 16.79 -0.84 -24.46
CA GLY A 361 16.43 -2.14 -25.05
C GLY A 361 14.98 -2.26 -25.51
N ASP A 362 14.59 -3.48 -25.90
CA ASP A 362 13.31 -3.72 -26.56
C ASP A 362 12.14 -3.74 -25.57
N GLN A 363 11.17 -2.85 -25.78
CA GLN A 363 9.97 -2.75 -24.96
C GLN A 363 9.15 -4.04 -25.00
N GLY A 364 8.49 -4.38 -23.89
CA GLY A 364 7.71 -5.62 -23.76
C GLY A 364 8.55 -6.88 -23.46
N THR A 365 9.88 -6.80 -23.55
CA THR A 365 10.78 -7.90 -23.16
C THR A 365 11.39 -7.67 -21.79
N MET A 366 11.60 -8.76 -21.02
CA MET A 366 12.28 -8.71 -19.73
C MET A 366 13.73 -8.26 -19.90
N ARG A 367 14.10 -7.16 -19.27
CA ARG A 367 15.43 -6.56 -19.35
C ARG A 367 15.85 -5.91 -18.03
N PRO A 368 17.16 -5.72 -17.78
CA PRO A 368 17.60 -5.10 -16.55
C PRO A 368 17.16 -3.64 -16.52
N VAL A 369 16.68 -3.18 -15.37
CA VAL A 369 16.16 -1.82 -15.15
C VAL A 369 17.10 -1.05 -14.22
N ALA A 370 17.43 -1.65 -13.08
CA ALA A 370 18.24 -1.04 -12.05
C ALA A 370 19.06 -2.07 -11.29
N LEU A 371 20.24 -1.65 -10.82
CA LEU A 371 21.02 -2.35 -9.80
C LEU A 371 21.25 -1.36 -8.66
N VAL A 372 20.86 -1.73 -7.45
CA VAL A 372 21.08 -0.91 -6.25
C VAL A 372 21.88 -1.69 -5.22
N GLN A 373 22.83 -1.03 -4.58
CA GLN A 373 23.64 -1.59 -3.51
C GLN A 373 23.67 -0.64 -2.31
N ASP A 374 23.47 -1.18 -1.11
CA ASP A 374 23.81 -0.48 0.11
C ASP A 374 25.31 -0.64 0.42
N SER A 375 26.03 0.46 0.59
CA SER A 375 27.47 0.43 0.83
C SER A 375 27.85 -0.09 2.21
N VAL A 376 26.92 -0.02 3.18
CA VAL A 376 27.19 -0.40 4.57
C VAL A 376 26.94 -1.89 4.79
N SER A 377 25.76 -2.38 4.38
CA SER A 377 25.37 -3.79 4.53
C SER A 377 25.86 -4.68 3.40
N GLY A 378 26.25 -4.13 2.25
CA GLY A 378 26.62 -4.90 1.07
C GLY A 378 25.44 -5.45 0.26
N ARG A 379 24.21 -5.43 0.82
CA ARG A 379 23.02 -5.94 0.14
C ARG A 379 22.79 -5.24 -1.20
N LYS A 380 22.49 -6.07 -2.21
CA LYS A 380 22.21 -5.66 -3.58
C LYS A 380 20.83 -6.13 -3.99
N VAL A 381 20.18 -5.36 -4.84
CA VAL A 381 19.00 -5.78 -5.60
C VAL A 381 19.19 -5.43 -7.06
N GLU A 382 18.94 -6.40 -7.92
CA GLU A 382 18.76 -6.18 -9.35
C GLU A 382 17.27 -6.23 -9.68
N LEU A 383 16.75 -5.19 -10.33
CA LEU A 383 15.40 -5.16 -10.87
C LEU A 383 15.46 -5.45 -12.37
N TRP A 384 14.69 -6.43 -12.80
CA TRP A 384 14.37 -6.71 -14.19
C TRP A 384 12.87 -6.49 -14.41
N ALA A 385 12.49 -5.90 -15.55
CA ALA A 385 11.08 -5.73 -15.89
C ALA A 385 10.85 -5.64 -17.40
N ASN A 386 9.60 -5.74 -17.83
CA ASN A 386 9.22 -5.62 -19.26
C ASN A 386 8.68 -4.24 -19.67
N GLN A 387 8.35 -3.38 -18.70
CA GLN A 387 7.76 -2.06 -18.97
C GLN A 387 8.73 -1.08 -19.63
N ALA A 388 8.18 -0.06 -20.29
CA ALA A 388 8.94 0.91 -21.06
C ALA A 388 9.74 1.91 -20.21
N THR A 389 9.21 2.27 -19.03
CA THR A 389 9.75 3.34 -18.20
C THR A 389 9.87 2.91 -16.73
N MET A 390 10.60 3.69 -15.94
CA MET A 390 10.71 3.54 -14.49
C MET A 390 10.74 4.90 -13.80
N GLN A 391 9.90 5.11 -12.79
CA GLN A 391 9.97 6.27 -11.91
C GLN A 391 10.95 6.01 -10.77
N LEU A 392 11.95 6.89 -10.62
CA LEU A 392 12.75 7.01 -9.42
C LEU A 392 12.19 8.14 -8.56
N TYR A 393 11.65 7.80 -7.39
CA TYR A 393 11.29 8.77 -6.36
C TYR A 393 12.05 8.49 -5.06
N THR A 394 12.75 9.49 -4.52
CA THR A 394 13.62 9.31 -3.34
C THR A 394 12.95 9.65 -2.01
N GLY A 395 11.63 9.45 -1.86
CA GLY A 395 10.97 9.70 -0.57
C GLY A 395 11.08 11.16 -0.11
N ASN A 396 11.03 12.09 -1.07
CA ASN A 396 11.32 13.51 -0.90
C ASN A 396 10.41 14.20 0.13
N TRP A 397 9.19 13.69 0.31
CA TRP A 397 8.15 14.27 1.17
C TRP A 397 7.86 13.47 2.43
N LEU A 398 8.63 12.40 2.71
CA LEU A 398 8.53 11.72 3.99
C LEU A 398 8.96 12.70 5.09
N ASN A 399 8.10 12.88 6.08
CA ASN A 399 8.33 13.85 7.14
C ASN A 399 7.72 13.34 8.45
N HIS A 400 8.57 12.96 9.41
CA HIS A 400 8.16 12.38 10.68
C HIS A 400 7.09 11.28 10.55
N THR A 401 7.19 10.47 9.47
CA THR A 401 6.17 9.48 9.13
C THR A 401 6.37 8.24 9.98
N LYS A 402 5.37 7.87 10.80
CA LYS A 402 5.41 6.65 11.61
C LYS A 402 5.58 5.42 10.70
N GLY A 403 6.59 4.60 10.98
CA GLY A 403 6.91 3.37 10.27
C GLY A 403 6.65 2.11 11.12
N LYS A 404 7.22 0.99 10.66
CA LYS A 404 7.23 -0.30 11.38
C LYS A 404 8.10 -0.23 12.63
N ASP A 405 7.82 -1.08 13.61
CA ASP A 405 8.64 -1.27 14.82
C ASP A 405 8.93 0.05 15.57
N GLY A 406 7.96 0.98 15.55
CA GLY A 406 8.08 2.31 16.16
C GLY A 406 9.11 3.24 15.51
N LYS A 407 9.65 2.89 14.34
CA LYS A 407 10.59 3.75 13.59
C LYS A 407 9.88 4.94 12.97
N VAL A 408 10.65 5.97 12.65
CA VAL A 408 10.17 7.18 12.00
C VAL A 408 10.92 7.33 10.68
N TYR A 409 10.18 7.48 9.59
CA TYR A 409 10.73 7.73 8.26
C TYR A 409 10.71 9.23 7.97
N ASN A 410 11.90 9.78 7.73
CA ASN A 410 12.11 11.17 7.33
C ASN A 410 12.45 11.25 5.84
N GLN A 411 12.70 12.47 5.37
CA GLN A 411 13.07 12.73 3.99
C GLN A 411 14.23 11.81 3.57
N TYR A 412 14.09 11.19 2.40
CA TYR A 412 15.04 10.21 1.85
C TYR A 412 15.15 8.89 2.60
N ALA A 413 14.23 8.54 3.50
CA ALA A 413 14.28 7.25 4.21
C ALA A 413 14.13 6.01 3.31
N GLY A 414 13.63 6.19 2.08
CA GLY A 414 13.51 5.12 1.09
C GLY A 414 13.42 5.68 -0.33
N PHE A 415 13.71 4.84 -1.31
CA PHE A 415 13.54 5.15 -2.74
C PHE A 415 12.57 4.17 -3.41
N THR A 416 11.91 4.60 -4.48
CA THR A 416 11.04 3.76 -5.31
C THR A 416 11.70 3.43 -6.65
N LEU A 417 11.28 2.33 -7.26
CA LEU A 417 11.64 1.92 -8.62
C LEU A 417 10.36 1.44 -9.32
N GLU A 418 9.52 2.39 -9.72
CA GLU A 418 8.17 2.11 -10.22
C GLU A 418 8.23 1.88 -11.73
N THR A 419 8.37 0.63 -12.17
CA THR A 419 8.27 0.31 -13.59
C THR A 419 6.84 0.49 -14.08
N MET A 420 6.67 1.02 -15.29
CA MET A 420 5.36 1.36 -15.87
C MET A 420 5.52 1.77 -17.34
N GLY A 421 4.43 1.93 -18.07
CA GLY A 421 4.47 2.65 -19.35
C GLY A 421 4.58 4.17 -19.13
N TYR A 422 4.58 4.94 -20.22
CA TYR A 422 4.82 6.37 -20.18
C TYR A 422 3.79 7.12 -19.33
N VAL A 423 4.26 8.09 -18.54
CA VAL A 423 3.39 8.98 -17.76
C VAL A 423 2.57 9.84 -18.71
N ASP A 424 1.28 10.01 -18.41
CA ASP A 424 0.32 10.79 -19.20
C ASP A 424 0.16 10.32 -20.67
N ALA A 425 0.52 9.07 -21.02
CA ALA A 425 0.47 8.59 -22.40
C ALA A 425 -0.91 8.72 -23.07
N VAL A 426 -1.98 8.70 -22.28
CA VAL A 426 -3.37 8.92 -22.76
C VAL A 426 -3.61 10.30 -23.39
N ASN A 427 -2.74 11.28 -23.10
CA ASN A 427 -2.76 12.62 -23.67
C ASN A 427 -1.58 12.89 -24.62
N HIS A 428 -0.73 11.89 -24.87
CA HIS A 428 0.50 12.00 -25.66
C HIS A 428 0.51 10.93 -26.77
N PRO A 429 -0.08 11.21 -27.95
CA PRO A 429 -0.20 10.24 -29.05
C PRO A 429 1.15 9.79 -29.64
N GLU A 430 2.23 10.52 -29.37
CA GLU A 430 3.61 10.15 -29.70
C GLU A 430 4.17 9.03 -28.82
N PHE A 431 3.57 8.76 -27.65
CA PHE A 431 3.93 7.65 -26.80
C PHE A 431 3.17 6.37 -27.19
N PRO A 432 3.74 5.18 -26.94
CA PRO A 432 3.02 3.93 -27.10
C PRO A 432 1.68 3.95 -26.35
N SER A 433 0.61 3.57 -27.04
CA SER A 433 -0.73 3.54 -26.46
C SER A 433 -0.79 2.63 -25.24
N GLN A 434 -1.45 3.12 -24.20
CA GLN A 434 -1.78 2.37 -22.99
C GLN A 434 -3.27 1.98 -22.93
N THR A 435 -3.99 2.16 -24.04
CA THR A 435 -5.40 1.79 -24.15
C THR A 435 -5.54 0.31 -24.48
N LEU A 436 -6.25 -0.41 -23.61
CA LEU A 436 -6.62 -1.80 -23.78
C LEU A 436 -8.00 -1.89 -24.41
N LEU A 437 -8.15 -2.64 -25.50
CA LEU A 437 -9.45 -2.94 -26.12
C LEU A 437 -10.12 -4.14 -25.44
N PRO A 438 -11.46 -4.31 -25.54
CA PRO A 438 -12.14 -5.48 -24.98
C PRO A 438 -11.51 -6.81 -25.45
N GLY A 439 -11.26 -7.69 -24.50
CA GLY A 439 -10.61 -8.99 -24.73
C GLY A 439 -9.08 -8.96 -24.86
N GLN A 440 -8.45 -7.79 -24.90
CA GLN A 440 -6.99 -7.68 -24.83
C GLN A 440 -6.48 -7.80 -23.39
N GLU A 441 -5.25 -8.27 -23.25
CA GLU A 441 -4.56 -8.46 -21.97
C GLU A 441 -3.40 -7.47 -21.83
N TYR A 442 -3.37 -6.74 -20.72
CA TYR A 442 -2.21 -5.98 -20.24
C TYR A 442 -1.28 -6.91 -19.47
N LYS A 443 0.04 -6.76 -19.65
CA LYS A 443 1.06 -7.53 -18.92
C LYS A 443 2.16 -6.62 -18.39
N HIS A 444 2.54 -6.84 -17.14
CA HIS A 444 3.65 -6.18 -16.49
C HIS A 444 4.34 -7.14 -15.53
N ASP A 445 5.55 -7.52 -15.88
CA ASP A 445 6.37 -8.46 -15.13
C ASP A 445 7.56 -7.73 -14.50
N MET A 446 7.83 -8.00 -13.24
CA MET A 446 8.96 -7.51 -12.47
C MET A 446 9.65 -8.67 -11.76
N VAL A 447 10.97 -8.66 -11.72
CA VAL A 447 11.78 -9.62 -10.96
C VAL A 447 12.87 -8.88 -10.20
N PHE A 448 12.84 -9.01 -8.88
CA PHE A 448 13.85 -8.52 -7.97
C PHE A 448 14.76 -9.67 -7.55
N LYS A 449 16.04 -9.59 -7.88
CA LYS A 449 17.06 -10.57 -7.48
C LYS A 449 17.93 -9.97 -6.40
N PHE A 450 17.88 -10.53 -5.20
CA PHE A 450 18.70 -10.07 -4.08
C PHE A 450 20.03 -10.84 -4.04
N SER A 451 21.09 -10.13 -3.70
CA SER A 451 22.42 -10.69 -3.46
C SER A 451 23.16 -9.86 -2.40
N PHE A 452 24.35 -10.30 -2.02
CA PHE A 452 25.19 -9.69 -0.97
C PHE A 452 26.62 -9.50 -1.49
#